data_AF-A0A2Z6QGU2-F1
#
_entry.id   AF-A0A2Z6QGU2-F1
#
_cell.length_a   1.000
_cell.length_b   1.000
_cell.length_c   1.000
_cell.angle_alpha   90.00
_cell.angle_beta   90.00
_cell.angle_gamma   90.00
#
_symmetry.space_group_name_H-M   'P 1'
#
loop_
_entity.id
_entity.type
_entity.pdbx_description
1 polymer ?
#
loop_
_entity_poly.entity_id
_entity_poly.type
_entity_poly.pdbx_seq_one_letter_code
_entity_poly.pdbx_strand_id
1 'polypeptide(L)'
;MIEQSCELREIFLHAILHIFYERYPTIENSILIFNWLIDKIEDFNKEIGIDEIVKQAARNAIEKLKKYYQYTDGMIYTISTIFDPQLKLTYHRDHNWEEKYITEAQNDINDTIYTLRLDRNVQDEDFTADNDFFSHIYKKWRTSRNESELDLYLGSLVANEFQYSHLTAMACDYLAIPATNIPIKRAFSGSTDLISQKRCSLSSETIRAYICLKSW
;
A
#
# COMPACT_ATOMS: atom_id res chain seq x y z
N MET A 1 17.88 14.10 29.03
CA MET A 1 18.61 13.38 27.96
C MET A 1 18.10 11.95 27.72
N ILE A 2 18.22 10.98 28.63
CA ILE A 2 17.77 9.59 28.36
C ILE A 2 16.26 9.51 28.12
N GLU A 3 15.46 10.15 28.97
CA GLU A 3 14.00 10.18 28.85
C GLU A 3 13.54 10.80 27.52
N GLN A 4 14.13 11.95 27.14
CA GLN A 4 13.90 12.61 25.85
C GLN A 4 14.30 11.74 24.65
N SER A 5 15.37 10.95 24.78
CA SER A 5 15.75 9.97 23.75
C SER A 5 14.76 8.82 23.65
N CYS A 6 14.13 8.43 24.76
CA CYS A 6 13.06 7.43 24.77
C CYS A 6 11.81 7.99 24.08
N GLU A 7 11.39 9.20 24.40
CA GLU A 7 10.26 9.88 23.74
C GLU A 7 10.44 9.98 22.22
N LEU A 8 11.62 10.42 21.76
CA LEU A 8 11.93 10.47 20.33
C LEU A 8 11.84 9.07 19.69
N ARG A 9 12.29 8.02 20.39
CA ARG A 9 12.21 6.63 19.91
C ARG A 9 10.78 6.11 19.88
N GLU A 10 9.92 6.51 20.81
CA GLU A 10 8.51 6.11 20.83
C GLU A 10 7.75 6.59 19.59
N ILE A 11 8.08 7.78 19.07
CA ILE A 11 7.54 8.29 17.80
C ILE A 11 7.82 7.28 16.67
N PHE A 12 9.07 6.82 16.54
CA PHE A 12 9.42 5.81 15.54
C PHE A 12 8.75 4.47 15.80
N LEU A 13 8.65 4.06 17.07
CA LEU A 13 8.02 2.79 17.44
C LEU A 13 6.55 2.75 17.04
N HIS A 14 5.80 3.84 17.28
CA HIS A 14 4.41 3.97 16.86
C HIS A 14 4.24 3.85 15.34
N ALA A 15 5.05 4.56 14.56
CA ALA A 15 5.02 4.47 13.09
C ALA A 15 5.32 3.04 12.61
N ILE A 16 6.35 2.42 13.18
CA ILE A 16 6.76 1.05 12.89
C ILE A 16 5.62 0.06 13.15
N LEU A 17 4.96 0.16 14.31
CA LEU A 17 3.87 -0.76 14.66
C LEU A 17 2.70 -0.66 13.69
N HIS A 18 2.41 0.52 13.16
CA HIS A 18 1.40 0.72 12.13
C HIS A 18 1.78 0.06 10.80
N ILE A 19 3.02 0.22 10.33
CA ILE A 19 3.48 -0.40 9.07
C ILE A 19 3.53 -1.94 9.19
N PHE A 20 3.78 -2.47 10.39
CA PHE A 20 4.03 -3.90 10.59
C PHE A 20 2.75 -4.71 10.84
N TYR A 21 1.59 -4.05 10.80
CA TYR A 21 0.31 -4.69 11.01
C TYR A 21 -0.15 -5.41 9.74
N GLU A 22 -0.25 -6.73 9.79
CA GLU A 22 -0.51 -7.60 8.64
C GLU A 22 -1.99 -7.68 8.23
N ARG A 23 -2.90 -7.11 9.04
CA ARG A 23 -4.33 -7.34 8.87
C ARG A 23 -5.00 -6.44 7.83
N TYR A 24 -4.31 -5.37 7.46
CA TYR A 24 -4.81 -4.37 6.52
C TYR A 24 -3.73 -4.11 5.47
N PRO A 25 -4.11 -3.56 4.31
CA PRO A 25 -3.16 -2.92 3.41
C PRO A 25 -2.23 -1.99 4.20
N THR A 26 -0.99 -1.89 3.76
CA THR A 26 0.04 -1.08 4.45
C THR A 26 0.77 -0.13 3.51
N ILE A 27 0.74 -0.40 2.21
CA ILE A 27 1.51 0.37 1.23
C ILE A 27 0.94 1.77 1.03
N GLU A 28 -0.38 1.91 1.07
CA GLU A 28 -1.10 3.17 1.00
C GLU A 28 -0.72 4.08 2.18
N ASN A 29 -0.47 3.50 3.35
CA ASN A 29 -0.07 4.23 4.54
C ASN A 29 1.39 4.72 4.51
N SER A 30 2.21 4.29 3.55
CA SER A 30 3.64 4.62 3.51
C SER A 30 3.90 6.13 3.50
N ILE A 31 3.25 6.85 2.57
CA ILE A 31 3.36 8.31 2.44
C ILE A 31 2.89 9.00 3.71
N LEU A 32 1.73 8.59 4.24
CA LEU A 32 1.14 9.18 5.45
C LEU A 32 2.08 9.05 6.65
N ILE A 33 2.74 7.91 6.79
CA ILE A 33 3.63 7.64 7.91
C ILE A 33 4.92 8.44 7.80
N PHE A 34 5.45 8.65 6.60
CA PHE A 34 6.57 9.58 6.40
C PHE A 34 6.21 11.00 6.80
N ASN A 35 5.06 11.50 6.32
CA ASN A 35 4.60 12.85 6.63
C ASN A 35 4.37 13.01 8.15
N TRP A 36 3.67 12.06 8.76
CA TRP A 36 3.44 12.04 10.21
C TRP A 36 4.74 11.99 11.01
N LEU A 37 5.73 11.18 10.60
CA LEU A 37 7.03 11.11 11.28
C LEU A 37 7.77 12.45 11.21
N ILE A 38 7.80 13.08 10.03
CA ILE A 38 8.45 14.37 9.85
C ILE A 38 7.78 15.41 10.74
N ASP A 39 6.45 15.51 10.70
CA ASP A 39 5.68 16.46 11.51
C ASP A 39 5.94 16.26 13.00
N LYS A 40 5.87 15.02 13.50
CA LYS A 40 6.07 14.72 14.92
C LYS A 40 7.48 15.01 15.40
N ILE A 41 8.50 14.74 14.59
CA ILE A 41 9.88 15.04 14.95
C ILE A 41 10.15 16.55 14.88
N GLU A 42 9.53 17.26 13.92
CA GLU A 42 9.60 18.72 13.84
C GLU A 42 8.93 19.39 15.04
N ASP A 43 7.76 18.90 15.47
CA ASP A 43 7.08 19.38 16.67
C ASP A 43 7.90 19.10 17.93
N PHE A 44 8.45 17.90 18.07
CA PHE A 44 9.37 17.56 19.15
C PHE A 44 10.57 18.54 19.19
N ASN A 45 11.15 18.88 18.03
CA ASN A 45 12.31 19.77 17.98
C ASN A 45 11.98 21.24 18.38
N LYS A 46 10.71 21.66 18.29
CA LYS A 46 10.23 22.98 18.72
C LYS A 46 10.08 23.11 20.24
N GLU A 47 10.02 22.00 20.98
CA GLU A 47 9.83 22.04 22.42
C GLU A 47 11.03 22.66 23.17
N ILE A 48 10.71 23.42 24.22
CA ILE A 48 11.68 24.11 25.07
C ILE A 48 12.15 23.15 26.16
N GLY A 49 13.47 23.00 26.33
CA GLY A 49 14.05 22.15 27.38
C GLY A 49 14.63 20.82 26.90
N ILE A 50 14.59 20.53 25.60
CA ILE A 50 15.26 19.35 25.02
C ILE A 50 16.77 19.60 24.90
N ASP A 51 17.54 18.59 25.30
CA ASP A 51 19.00 18.57 25.19
C ASP A 51 19.48 18.74 23.73
N GLU A 52 20.54 19.53 23.51
CA GLU A 52 21.03 19.85 22.18
C GLU A 52 21.50 18.60 21.40
N ILE A 53 22.01 17.58 22.10
CA ILE A 53 22.40 16.31 21.47
C ILE A 53 21.17 15.59 20.91
N VAL A 54 20.07 15.61 21.65
CA VAL A 54 18.81 14.99 21.23
C VAL A 54 18.18 15.78 20.07
N LYS A 55 18.28 17.11 20.08
CA LYS A 55 17.88 17.96 18.94
C LYS A 55 18.70 17.66 17.68
N GLN A 56 20.01 17.49 17.82
CA GLN A 56 20.86 17.11 16.69
C GLN A 56 20.49 15.72 16.15
N ALA A 57 20.18 14.76 17.03
CA ALA A 57 19.72 13.44 16.62
C ALA A 57 18.40 13.50 15.85
N ALA A 58 17.44 14.31 16.32
CA ALA A 58 16.17 14.56 15.63
C ALA A 58 16.37 15.19 14.24
N ARG A 59 17.26 16.19 14.12
CA ARG A 59 17.62 16.81 12.83
C ARG A 59 18.20 15.79 11.84
N ASN A 60 19.15 14.98 12.29
CA ASN A 60 19.74 13.91 11.47
C ASN A 60 18.69 12.86 11.05
N ALA A 61 17.71 12.58 11.92
CA ALA A 61 16.63 11.66 11.60
C ALA A 61 15.69 12.23 10.52
N ILE A 62 15.32 13.52 10.61
CA ILE A 62 14.54 14.20 9.56
C ILE A 62 15.28 14.20 8.23
N GLU A 63 16.58 14.51 8.20
CA GLU A 63 17.39 14.45 6.97
C GLU A 63 17.35 13.05 6.34
N LYS A 64 17.45 12.01 7.17
CA LYS A 64 17.37 10.64 6.70
C LYS A 64 15.99 10.28 6.20
N LEU A 65 14.91 10.73 6.86
CA LEU A 65 13.54 10.54 6.39
C LEU A 65 13.33 11.23 5.04
N LYS A 66 13.74 12.49 4.88
CA LYS A 66 13.66 13.24 3.62
C LYS A 66 14.43 12.53 2.49
N LYS A 67 15.61 11.98 2.79
CA LYS A 67 16.38 11.17 1.83
C LYS A 67 15.62 9.93 1.37
N TYR A 68 14.82 9.27 2.22
CA TYR A 68 14.07 8.09 1.80
C TYR A 68 12.70 8.43 1.21
N TYR A 69 12.12 9.56 1.59
CA TYR A 69 10.88 10.09 1.06
C TYR A 69 10.93 10.32 -0.46
N GLN A 70 12.08 10.69 -1.02
CA GLN A 70 12.21 10.82 -2.49
C GLN A 70 11.94 9.50 -3.25
N TYR A 71 12.03 8.33 -2.59
CA TYR A 71 11.70 7.04 -3.20
C TYR A 71 10.21 6.69 -3.09
N THR A 72 9.44 7.44 -2.29
CA THR A 72 7.97 7.32 -2.25
C THR A 72 7.29 8.04 -3.41
N ASP A 73 8.04 8.78 -4.24
CA ASP A 73 7.55 9.37 -5.50
C ASP A 73 7.21 8.31 -6.56
N GLY A 74 7.49 7.03 -6.30
CA GLY A 74 7.09 5.94 -7.17
C GLY A 74 5.56 5.87 -7.32
N MET A 75 5.09 5.69 -8.56
CA MET A 75 3.67 5.57 -8.92
C MET A 75 2.89 4.60 -8.02
N ILE A 76 3.53 3.53 -7.55
CA ILE A 76 2.93 2.53 -6.67
C ILE A 76 2.31 3.13 -5.39
N TYR A 77 2.97 4.10 -4.76
CA TYR A 77 2.49 4.69 -3.51
C TYR A 77 1.34 5.67 -3.78
N THR A 78 1.45 6.46 -4.84
CA THR A 78 0.40 7.39 -5.28
C THR A 78 -0.87 6.64 -5.69
N ILE A 79 -0.74 5.61 -6.53
CA ILE A 79 -1.86 4.76 -6.97
C ILE A 79 -2.51 4.06 -5.77
N SER A 80 -1.71 3.50 -4.86
CA SER A 80 -2.25 2.83 -3.65
C SER A 80 -3.03 3.82 -2.75
N THR A 81 -2.56 5.06 -2.62
CA THR A 81 -3.25 6.11 -1.86
C THR A 81 -4.58 6.51 -2.53
N ILE A 82 -4.60 6.61 -3.86
CA ILE A 82 -5.82 6.89 -4.63
C ILE A 82 -6.84 5.75 -4.49
N PHE A 83 -6.38 4.50 -4.45
CA PHE A 83 -7.25 3.34 -4.27
C PHE A 83 -7.79 3.17 -2.85
N ASP A 84 -7.20 3.82 -1.85
CA ASP A 84 -7.79 3.82 -0.51
C ASP A 84 -9.12 4.62 -0.50
N PRO A 85 -10.26 3.99 -0.16
CA PRO A 85 -11.56 4.66 -0.18
C PRO A 85 -11.70 5.84 0.80
N GLN A 86 -10.89 5.88 1.86
CA GLN A 86 -10.89 6.93 2.88
C GLN A 86 -10.00 8.13 2.49
N LEU A 87 -8.95 7.88 1.69
CA LEU A 87 -7.98 8.92 1.32
C LEU A 87 -8.20 9.51 -0.06
N LYS A 88 -8.41 8.65 -1.08
CA LYS A 88 -8.60 9.01 -2.49
C LYS A 88 -7.73 10.20 -2.93
N LEU A 89 -8.36 11.19 -3.57
CA LEU A 89 -7.71 12.45 -3.95
C LEU A 89 -7.77 13.52 -2.85
N THR A 90 -8.57 13.33 -1.80
CA THR A 90 -8.69 14.33 -0.74
C THR A 90 -7.36 14.51 -0.01
N TYR A 91 -6.67 13.40 0.28
CA TYR A 91 -5.35 13.48 0.92
C TYR A 91 -4.34 14.30 0.11
N HIS A 92 -4.23 14.05 -1.20
CA HIS A 92 -3.29 14.77 -2.07
C HIS A 92 -3.62 16.26 -2.19
N ARG A 93 -4.92 16.61 -2.25
CA ARG A 93 -5.38 18.01 -2.28
C ARG A 93 -5.12 18.73 -0.97
N ASP A 94 -5.39 18.08 0.16
CA ASP A 94 -5.20 18.66 1.49
C ASP A 94 -3.72 18.91 1.81
N HIS A 95 -2.81 18.12 1.22
CA HIS A 95 -1.35 18.24 1.38
C HIS A 95 -0.69 19.04 0.23
N ASN A 96 -1.45 19.71 -0.63
CA ASN A 96 -0.96 20.53 -1.74
C ASN A 96 0.06 19.82 -2.65
N TRP A 97 -0.21 18.56 -2.99
CA TRP A 97 0.64 17.81 -3.91
C TRP A 97 0.63 18.44 -5.30
N GLU A 98 1.77 18.36 -6.01
CA GLU A 98 1.83 18.84 -7.38
C GLU A 98 0.86 18.04 -8.27
N GLU A 99 0.02 18.76 -9.01
CA GLU A 99 -1.04 18.17 -9.84
C GLU A 99 -0.49 17.19 -10.88
N LYS A 100 0.77 17.36 -11.29
CA LYS A 100 1.48 16.45 -12.19
C LYS A 100 1.43 14.99 -11.72
N TYR A 101 1.66 14.72 -10.42
CA TYR A 101 1.71 13.37 -9.87
C TYR A 101 0.33 12.72 -9.86
N ILE A 102 -0.71 13.52 -9.63
CA ILE A 102 -2.09 13.07 -9.66
C ILE A 102 -2.47 12.71 -11.09
N THR A 103 -2.15 13.58 -12.06
CA THR A 103 -2.47 13.33 -13.47
C THR A 103 -1.73 12.13 -14.04
N GLU A 104 -0.47 11.94 -13.66
CA GLU A 104 0.35 10.79 -14.08
C GLU A 104 -0.25 9.49 -13.53
N ALA A 105 -0.58 9.44 -12.24
CA ALA A 105 -1.23 8.28 -11.65
C ALA A 105 -2.61 7.98 -12.27
N GLN A 106 -3.41 9.01 -12.58
CA GLN A 106 -4.69 8.83 -13.27
C GLN A 106 -4.52 8.26 -14.69
N ASN A 107 -3.50 8.73 -15.43
CA ASN A 107 -3.19 8.22 -16.76
C ASN A 107 -2.76 6.75 -16.69
N ASP A 108 -1.86 6.38 -15.78
CA ASP A 108 -1.42 4.99 -15.62
C ASP A 108 -2.57 4.04 -15.26
N ILE A 109 -3.48 4.47 -14.38
CA ILE A 109 -4.66 3.69 -14.03
C ILE A 109 -5.55 3.50 -15.27
N ASN A 110 -5.79 4.56 -16.04
CA ASN A 110 -6.61 4.48 -17.24
C ASN A 110 -5.98 3.61 -18.34
N ASP A 111 -4.66 3.71 -18.53
CA ASP A 111 -3.90 2.89 -19.47
C ASP A 111 -3.96 1.41 -19.07
N THR A 112 -3.80 1.11 -17.78
CA THR A 112 -3.90 -0.26 -17.26
C THR A 112 -5.33 -0.81 -17.36
N ILE A 113 -6.37 0.02 -17.18
CA ILE A 113 -7.75 -0.40 -17.43
C ILE A 113 -7.96 -0.68 -18.92
N TYR A 114 -7.38 0.13 -19.80
CA TYR A 114 -7.49 -0.06 -21.25
C TYR A 114 -6.85 -1.38 -21.71
N THR A 115 -5.65 -1.72 -21.22
CA THR A 115 -5.01 -3.00 -21.52
C THR A 115 -5.82 -4.19 -21.01
N LEU A 116 -6.31 -4.14 -19.77
CA LEU A 116 -7.18 -5.19 -19.20
C LEU A 116 -8.51 -5.36 -19.96
N ARG A 117 -9.01 -4.29 -20.60
CA ARG A 117 -10.19 -4.36 -21.48
C ARG A 117 -9.85 -5.02 -22.81
N LEU A 118 -8.69 -4.75 -23.40
CA LEU A 118 -8.23 -5.40 -24.63
C LEU A 118 -8.00 -6.90 -24.45
N ASP A 119 -7.31 -7.31 -23.39
CA ASP A 119 -7.00 -8.73 -23.13
C ASP A 119 -8.27 -9.57 -22.95
N ARG A 120 -9.31 -9.02 -22.33
CA ARG A 120 -10.62 -9.69 -22.20
C ARG A 120 -11.36 -9.82 -23.53
N ASN A 121 -11.31 -8.80 -24.39
CA ASN A 121 -11.95 -8.88 -25.71
C ASN A 121 -11.31 -9.96 -26.60
N VAL A 122 -10.03 -10.28 -26.40
CA VAL A 122 -9.33 -11.36 -27.12
C VAL A 122 -9.69 -12.74 -26.55
N GLN A 123 -10.00 -12.86 -25.25
CA GLN A 123 -10.41 -14.13 -24.64
C GLN A 123 -11.90 -14.47 -24.80
N ASP A 124 -12.76 -13.47 -25.03
CA ASP A 124 -14.21 -13.67 -25.26
C ASP A 124 -14.53 -14.31 -26.63
N GLU A 125 -13.57 -14.45 -27.55
CA GLU A 125 -13.78 -15.13 -28.84
C GLU A 125 -13.78 -16.68 -28.74
N ASP A 126 -13.31 -17.28 -27.64
CA ASP A 126 -13.08 -18.73 -27.54
C ASP A 126 -14.04 -19.49 -26.61
N PHE A 127 -14.98 -18.81 -25.92
CA PHE A 127 -16.00 -19.44 -25.08
C PHE A 127 -17.42 -19.15 -25.56
N THR A 128 -17.82 -19.80 -26.65
CA THR A 128 -19.22 -19.86 -27.04
C THR A 128 -19.98 -20.90 -26.20
N ALA A 129 -21.10 -20.45 -25.65
CA ALA A 129 -22.18 -21.22 -25.00
C ALA A 129 -21.98 -21.67 -23.54
N ASP A 130 -22.12 -20.74 -22.57
CA ASP A 130 -23.02 -20.98 -21.41
C ASP A 130 -23.35 -19.75 -20.50
N ASN A 131 -23.28 -18.51 -20.98
CA ASN A 131 -23.56 -17.33 -20.13
C ASN A 131 -24.49 -16.29 -20.78
N ASP A 132 -25.53 -16.73 -21.48
CA ASP A 132 -26.53 -15.82 -22.10
C ASP A 132 -27.23 -14.94 -21.05
N PHE A 133 -27.53 -15.49 -19.86
CA PHE A 133 -28.15 -14.76 -18.76
C PHE A 133 -27.23 -13.65 -18.20
N PHE A 134 -26.00 -13.96 -17.87
CA PHE A 134 -25.06 -12.97 -17.34
C PHE A 134 -24.64 -11.97 -18.42
N SER A 135 -24.43 -12.41 -19.67
CA SER A 135 -24.03 -11.52 -20.75
C SER A 135 -25.08 -10.46 -21.10
N HIS A 136 -26.40 -10.76 -21.02
CA HIS A 136 -27.43 -9.76 -21.28
C HIS A 136 -27.57 -8.72 -20.15
N ILE A 137 -27.40 -9.15 -18.88
CA ILE A 137 -27.38 -8.24 -17.74
C ILE A 137 -26.15 -7.34 -17.85
N TYR A 138 -24.96 -7.93 -18.01
CA TYR A 138 -23.71 -7.19 -18.02
C TYR A 138 -23.46 -6.36 -19.30
N LYS A 139 -23.93 -6.78 -20.49
CA LYS A 139 -23.90 -5.92 -21.69
C LYS A 139 -24.64 -4.61 -21.47
N LYS A 140 -25.80 -4.66 -20.80
CA LYS A 140 -26.62 -3.48 -20.53
C LYS A 140 -25.91 -2.44 -19.64
N TRP A 141 -25.06 -2.88 -18.72
CA TRP A 141 -24.24 -1.99 -17.87
C TRP A 141 -22.91 -1.59 -18.53
N ARG A 142 -22.34 -2.44 -19.40
CA ARG A 142 -21.15 -2.13 -20.22
C ARG A 142 -21.42 -1.06 -21.27
N THR A 143 -22.64 -0.99 -21.81
CA THR A 143 -23.04 -0.01 -22.85
C THR A 143 -23.46 1.35 -22.26
N SER A 144 -23.63 1.48 -20.94
CA SER A 144 -24.29 2.67 -20.35
C SER A 144 -23.38 3.78 -19.83
N ARG A 145 -22.05 3.75 -19.99
CA ARG A 145 -21.22 4.85 -19.47
C ARG A 145 -19.95 5.12 -20.26
N ASN A 146 -19.98 6.22 -21.02
CA ASN A 146 -18.80 6.86 -21.61
C ASN A 146 -17.95 7.63 -20.57
N GLU A 147 -18.24 7.50 -19.28
CA GLU A 147 -17.46 8.13 -18.19
C GLU A 147 -16.33 7.17 -17.78
N SER A 148 -15.14 7.71 -17.48
CA SER A 148 -14.03 6.87 -17.01
C SER A 148 -14.41 6.19 -15.70
N GLU A 149 -14.09 4.90 -15.58
CA GLU A 149 -14.39 4.09 -14.38
C GLU A 149 -13.76 4.70 -13.12
N LEU A 150 -12.62 5.36 -13.31
CA LEU A 150 -11.90 6.10 -12.29
C LEU A 150 -12.67 7.33 -11.79
N ASP A 151 -13.25 8.15 -12.68
CA ASP A 151 -14.02 9.34 -12.28
C ASP A 151 -15.24 8.97 -11.44
N LEU A 152 -15.87 7.84 -11.79
CA LEU A 152 -17.00 7.29 -11.06
C LEU A 152 -16.62 6.77 -9.68
N TYR A 153 -15.45 6.14 -9.57
CA TYR A 153 -14.92 5.69 -8.28
C TYR A 153 -14.58 6.88 -7.38
N LEU A 154 -13.93 7.90 -7.92
CA LEU A 154 -13.56 9.12 -7.20
C LEU A 154 -14.79 9.89 -6.68
N GLY A 155 -15.91 9.85 -7.39
CA GLY A 155 -17.18 10.46 -6.95
C GLY A 155 -18.01 9.65 -5.96
N SER A 156 -17.69 8.36 -5.74
CA SER A 156 -18.44 7.48 -4.84
C SER A 156 -17.86 7.49 -3.42
N LEU A 157 -18.66 7.20 -2.39
CA LEU A 157 -18.17 6.99 -1.02
C LEU A 157 -17.95 5.49 -0.69
N VAL A 158 -18.47 4.59 -1.53
CA VAL A 158 -18.48 3.14 -1.29
C VAL A 158 -17.96 2.43 -2.54
N ALA A 159 -16.90 1.63 -2.38
CA ALA A 159 -16.41 0.75 -3.43
C ALA A 159 -17.43 -0.37 -3.65
N ASN A 160 -18.22 -0.27 -4.72
CA ASN A 160 -19.17 -1.31 -5.08
C ASN A 160 -18.50 -2.22 -6.11
N GLU A 161 -18.07 -3.41 -5.68
CA GLU A 161 -17.33 -4.40 -6.49
C GLU A 161 -18.03 -4.70 -7.83
N PHE A 162 -19.36 -4.66 -7.85
CA PHE A 162 -20.19 -4.88 -9.04
C PHE A 162 -20.18 -3.73 -10.06
N GLN A 163 -19.84 -2.50 -9.65
CA GLN A 163 -19.81 -1.32 -10.52
C GLN A 163 -18.43 -1.06 -11.13
N TYR A 164 -17.37 -1.59 -10.51
CA TYR A 164 -15.98 -1.25 -10.81
C TYR A 164 -15.11 -2.50 -10.95
N SER A 165 -15.48 -3.46 -11.81
CA SER A 165 -14.84 -4.78 -11.81
C SER A 165 -13.36 -4.76 -12.17
N HIS A 166 -12.92 -3.81 -13.00
CA HIS A 166 -11.51 -3.72 -13.42
C HIS A 166 -10.71 -2.91 -12.41
N LEU A 167 -11.28 -1.80 -11.96
CA LEU A 167 -10.66 -0.96 -10.95
C LEU A 167 -10.51 -1.67 -9.60
N THR A 168 -11.51 -2.48 -9.20
CA THR A 168 -11.47 -3.23 -7.94
C THR A 168 -10.40 -4.32 -7.99
N ALA A 169 -10.28 -5.03 -9.11
CA ALA A 169 -9.21 -6.02 -9.30
C ALA A 169 -7.82 -5.34 -9.19
N MET A 170 -7.64 -4.19 -9.86
CA MET A 170 -6.41 -3.42 -9.77
C MET A 170 -6.14 -2.91 -8.35
N ALA A 171 -7.15 -2.37 -7.67
CA ALA A 171 -7.02 -1.91 -6.29
C ALA A 171 -6.60 -3.06 -5.37
N CYS A 172 -7.17 -4.25 -5.53
CA CYS A 172 -6.76 -5.44 -4.79
C CYS A 172 -5.29 -5.80 -5.05
N ASP A 173 -4.84 -5.77 -6.31
CA ASP A 173 -3.45 -6.09 -6.66
C ASP A 173 -2.46 -5.10 -6.05
N TYR A 174 -2.74 -3.80 -6.11
CA TYR A 174 -1.87 -2.76 -5.54
C TYR A 174 -1.88 -2.79 -4.00
N LEU A 175 -3.05 -2.87 -3.38
CA LEU A 175 -3.19 -2.85 -1.91
C LEU A 175 -2.70 -4.14 -1.24
N ALA A 176 -2.62 -5.25 -1.99
CA ALA A 176 -2.03 -6.50 -1.51
C ALA A 176 -0.50 -6.44 -1.35
N ILE A 177 0.16 -5.43 -1.94
CA ILE A 177 1.61 -5.27 -1.83
C ILE A 177 1.94 -4.82 -0.41
N PRO A 178 2.73 -5.59 0.36
CA PRO A 178 3.11 -5.16 1.70
C PRO A 178 4.13 -4.02 1.63
N ALA A 179 3.97 -3.01 2.48
CA ALA A 179 4.96 -1.93 2.61
C ALA A 179 6.32 -2.41 3.11
N THR A 180 6.37 -3.56 3.79
CA THR A 180 7.61 -4.08 4.40
C THR A 180 7.78 -5.58 4.22
N ASN A 181 9.06 -6.00 4.23
CA ASN A 181 9.47 -7.40 4.27
C ASN A 181 9.37 -8.01 5.68
N ILE A 182 8.52 -7.47 6.56
CA ILE A 182 8.43 -7.93 7.94
C ILE A 182 7.58 -9.18 8.12
N PRO A 183 6.47 -9.35 7.38
CA PRO A 183 5.72 -10.61 7.44
C PRO A 183 6.60 -11.80 7.08
N ILE A 184 7.41 -11.65 6.03
CA ILE A 184 8.36 -12.68 5.62
C ILE A 184 9.47 -12.89 6.67
N LYS A 185 10.03 -11.81 7.25
CA LYS A 185 11.02 -11.93 8.35
C LYS A 185 10.46 -12.62 9.58
N ARG A 186 9.19 -12.38 9.93
CA ARG A 186 8.49 -13.03 11.04
C ARG A 186 8.29 -14.53 10.78
N ALA A 187 7.91 -14.89 9.55
CA ALA A 187 7.81 -16.29 9.14
C ALA A 187 9.17 -17.01 9.26
N PHE A 188 10.27 -16.38 8.81
CA PHE A 188 11.61 -16.94 8.92
C PHE A 188 12.14 -16.99 10.36
N SER A 189 11.96 -15.93 11.15
CA SER A 189 12.43 -15.90 12.54
C SER A 189 11.73 -16.96 13.40
N GLY A 190 10.42 -17.15 13.21
CA GLY A 190 9.65 -18.20 13.85
C GLY A 190 9.97 -19.62 13.36
N SER A 191 10.83 -19.74 12.36
CA SER A 191 11.29 -21.01 11.76
C SER A 191 12.78 -21.27 12.03
N THR A 192 13.45 -20.39 12.78
CA THR A 192 14.86 -20.51 13.13
C THR A 192 15.16 -21.84 13.84
N ASP A 193 14.25 -22.33 14.68
CA ASP A 193 14.39 -23.61 15.40
C ASP A 193 14.36 -24.84 14.47
N LEU A 194 13.81 -24.70 13.26
CA LEU A 194 13.80 -25.76 12.24
C LEU A 194 15.08 -25.76 11.41
N ILE A 195 15.68 -24.57 11.24
CA ILE A 195 16.87 -24.36 10.41
C ILE A 195 18.15 -24.51 11.24
N SER A 196 18.10 -24.23 12.56
CA SER A 196 19.28 -24.21 13.44
C SER A 196 19.23 -25.23 14.59
N GLN A 197 20.37 -25.90 14.75
CA GLN A 197 20.92 -26.72 15.85
C GLN A 197 20.10 -27.83 16.54
N LYS A 198 18.76 -27.78 16.65
CA LYS A 198 18.00 -28.80 17.40
C LYS A 198 17.31 -29.86 16.55
N ARG A 199 17.06 -29.63 15.25
CA ARG A 199 16.39 -30.57 14.33
C ARG A 199 16.92 -30.51 12.90
N CYS A 200 18.22 -30.72 12.70
CA CYS A 200 18.86 -30.67 11.38
C CYS A 200 18.62 -31.92 10.50
N SER A 201 17.50 -32.63 10.64
CA SER A 201 17.21 -33.84 9.85
C SER A 201 16.09 -33.67 8.81
N LEU A 202 15.51 -32.46 8.69
CA LEU A 202 14.44 -32.19 7.74
C LEU A 202 15.02 -31.72 6.40
N SER A 203 14.42 -32.19 5.30
CA SER A 203 14.79 -31.71 3.97
C SER A 203 14.33 -30.27 3.74
N SER A 204 14.94 -29.58 2.78
CA SER A 204 14.54 -28.24 2.33
C SER A 204 13.05 -28.16 1.97
N GLU A 205 12.52 -29.19 1.32
CA GLU A 205 11.11 -29.27 0.92
C GLU A 205 10.20 -29.37 2.12
N THR A 206 10.61 -30.14 3.14
CA THR A 206 9.83 -30.34 4.37
C THR A 206 9.79 -29.05 5.20
N ILE A 207 10.92 -28.34 5.28
CA ILE A 207 10.99 -27.03 5.95
C ILE A 207 10.09 -26.03 5.23
N ARG A 208 10.16 -25.95 3.88
CA ARG A 208 9.29 -25.07 3.10
C ARG A 208 7.81 -25.40 3.31
N ALA A 209 7.42 -26.67 3.20
CA ALA A 209 6.04 -27.09 3.40
C ALA A 209 5.52 -26.71 4.79
N TYR A 210 6.35 -26.88 5.83
CA TYR A 210 6.00 -26.47 7.19
C TYR A 210 5.81 -24.95 7.33
N ILE A 211 6.73 -24.16 6.76
CA ILE A 211 6.63 -22.68 6.80
C ILE A 211 5.34 -22.22 6.10
N CYS A 212 5.04 -22.79 4.93
CA CYS A 212 3.80 -22.49 4.21
C CYS A 212 2.56 -22.90 5.02
N LEU A 213 2.55 -24.11 5.60
CA LEU A 213 1.42 -24.61 6.41
C LEU A 213 1.16 -23.76 7.66
N LYS A 214 2.22 -23.21 8.28
CA LYS A 214 2.09 -22.32 9.45
C LYS A 214 1.57 -20.93 9.09
N SER A 215 1.76 -20.52 7.83
CA SER A 215 1.37 -19.19 7.34
C SER A 215 0.01 -19.17 6.63
N TRP A 216 -0.54 -20.34 6.27
CA TRP A 216 -1.88 -20.54 5.71
C TRP A 216 -2.91 -20.67 6.83
#